data_AF-Q6E679-F1
#
_entry.id   AF-Q6E679-F1
#
_cell.length_a   1.000
_cell.length_b   1.000
_cell.length_c   1.000
_cell.angle_alpha   90.00
_cell.angle_beta   90.00
_cell.angle_gamma   90.00
#
_symmetry.space_group_name_H-M   'P 1'
#
loop_
_entity.id
_entity.type
_entity.pdbx_description
1 polymer ?
#
loop_
_entity_poly.entity_id
_entity_poly.type
_entity_poly.pdbx_seq_one_letter_code
_entity_poly.pdbx_strand_id
1 'polypeptide(L)'
;RVRLEAEQMARADGERTGLISRYEDLKKERDELFSALEKYNGCDPAIYEEKKIRVAALKTEVNKITDDLFTVQSYVCNKFDVDRREFLTSFGISETLDYVE
;
A
#
# COMPACT_ATOMS: atom_id res chain seq x y z
N ARG A 1 48.22 19.38 -39.51
CA ARG A 1 48.34 18.01 -38.94
C ARG A 1 48.64 18.07 -37.44
N VAL A 2 49.78 18.64 -37.03
CA VAL A 2 50.17 18.78 -35.60
C VAL A 2 49.10 19.41 -34.69
N ARG A 3 48.38 20.46 -35.12
CA ARG A 3 47.28 21.06 -34.33
C ARG A 3 46.05 20.15 -34.17
N LEU A 4 45.72 19.37 -35.20
CA LEU A 4 44.60 18.42 -35.18
C LEU A 4 44.90 17.22 -34.29
N GLU A 5 46.15 16.75 -34.29
CA GLU A 5 46.61 15.64 -33.45
C GLU A 5 46.67 16.05 -31.97
N ALA A 6 47.09 17.30 -31.68
CA ALA A 6 47.06 17.85 -30.32
C ALA A 6 45.63 18.06 -29.79
N GLU A 7 44.69 18.52 -30.63
CA GLU A 7 43.27 18.59 -30.26
C GLU A 7 42.65 17.20 -30.06
N GLN A 8 43.08 16.20 -30.82
CA GLN A 8 42.65 14.81 -30.64
C GLN A 8 43.19 14.20 -29.34
N MET A 9 44.45 14.48 -28.97
CA MET A 9 45.02 14.06 -27.68
C MET A 9 44.38 14.76 -26.49
N ALA A 10 44.07 16.05 -26.60
CA ALA A 10 43.33 16.78 -25.56
C ALA A 10 41.86 16.32 -25.44
N ARG A 11 41.24 15.87 -26.54
CA ARG A 11 39.92 15.19 -26.51
C ARG A 11 39.97 13.79 -25.90
N ALA A 12 41.12 13.12 -25.99
CA ALA A 12 41.43 11.84 -25.40
C ALA A 12 42.06 11.96 -24.00
N ASP A 13 41.86 13.11 -23.33
CA ASP A 13 42.23 13.29 -21.95
C ASP A 13 41.49 12.25 -21.07
N GLY A 14 42.25 11.52 -20.25
CA GLY A 14 41.73 10.47 -19.38
C GLY A 14 40.73 11.01 -18.37
N GLU A 15 40.89 12.27 -17.96
CA GLU A 15 39.94 12.97 -17.08
C GLU A 15 38.60 13.17 -17.78
N ARG A 16 38.59 13.65 -19.03
CA ARG A 16 37.38 13.81 -19.83
C ARG A 16 36.66 12.48 -20.04
N THR A 17 37.40 11.42 -20.34
CA THR A 17 36.83 10.08 -20.55
C THR A 17 36.24 9.50 -19.27
N GLY A 18 36.91 9.67 -18.13
CA GLY A 18 36.39 9.27 -16.82
C GLY A 18 35.15 10.07 -16.40
N LEU A 19 35.11 11.37 -16.69
CA LEU A 19 33.94 12.22 -16.46
C LEU A 19 32.73 11.80 -17.31
N ILE A 20 32.96 11.43 -18.57
CA ILE A 20 31.89 10.92 -19.45
C ILE A 20 31.35 9.59 -18.93
N SER A 21 32.22 8.63 -18.57
CA SER A 21 31.80 7.35 -18.00
C SER A 21 30.98 7.55 -16.74
N ARG A 22 31.46 8.39 -15.81
CA ARG A 22 30.75 8.70 -14.57
C ARG A 22 29.40 9.36 -14.82
N TYR A 23 29.31 10.24 -15.82
CA TYR A 23 28.05 10.86 -16.22
C TYR A 23 27.06 9.81 -16.74
N GLU A 24 27.51 8.88 -17.58
CA GLU A 24 26.67 7.81 -18.12
C GLU A 24 26.16 6.87 -17.01
N ASP A 25 27.03 6.51 -16.07
CA ASP A 25 26.67 5.68 -14.92
C ASP A 25 25.62 6.38 -14.02
N LEU A 26 25.86 7.64 -13.66
CA LEU A 26 24.92 8.44 -12.86
C LEU A 26 23.59 8.66 -13.57
N LYS A 27 23.62 8.87 -14.89
CA LYS A 27 22.40 9.02 -15.69
C LYS A 27 21.59 7.74 -15.68
N LYS A 28 22.25 6.58 -15.83
CA LYS A 28 21.61 5.27 -15.78
C LYS A 28 21.01 5.00 -14.41
N GLU A 29 21.76 5.24 -13.34
CA GLU A 29 21.26 5.10 -11.96
C GLU A 29 20.05 6.01 -11.71
N ARG A 30 20.09 7.26 -12.18
CA ARG A 30 18.96 8.17 -12.12
C ARG A 30 17.74 7.59 -12.84
N ASP A 31 17.89 7.13 -14.08
CA ASP A 31 16.79 6.59 -14.87
C ASP A 31 16.15 5.34 -14.21
N GLU A 32 16.98 4.48 -13.61
CA GLU A 32 16.53 3.31 -12.84
C GLU A 32 15.76 3.71 -11.57
N LEU A 33 16.27 4.69 -10.81
CA LEU A 33 15.61 5.21 -9.61
C LEU A 33 14.27 5.88 -9.93
N PHE A 34 14.20 6.67 -11.01
CA PHE A 34 12.95 7.29 -11.45
C PHE A 34 11.93 6.23 -11.90
N SER A 35 12.36 5.21 -12.64
CA SER A 35 11.50 4.08 -13.02
C SER A 35 10.99 3.30 -11.80
N ALA A 36 11.80 3.20 -10.73
CA ALA A 36 11.36 2.61 -9.47
C ALA A 36 10.35 3.50 -8.73
N LEU A 37 10.54 4.82 -8.73
CA LEU A 37 9.62 5.79 -8.13
C LEU A 37 8.26 5.85 -8.82
N GLU A 38 8.22 5.69 -10.15
CA GLU A 38 6.95 5.66 -10.90
C GLU A 38 5.99 4.58 -10.38
N LYS A 39 6.51 3.45 -9.88
CA LYS A 39 5.71 2.37 -9.27
C LYS A 39 4.94 2.82 -8.02
N TYR A 40 5.39 3.89 -7.38
CA TYR A 40 4.82 4.45 -6.15
C TYR A 40 4.09 5.77 -6.35
N ASN A 41 3.97 6.25 -7.60
CA ASN A 41 3.35 7.56 -7.89
C ASN A 41 1.86 7.61 -7.46
N GLY A 42 1.19 6.46 -7.36
CA GLY A 42 -0.17 6.34 -6.82
C GLY A 42 -0.27 6.17 -5.30
N CYS A 43 0.86 6.05 -4.60
CA CYS A 43 0.94 5.75 -3.17
C CYS A 43 1.22 7.03 -2.38
N ASP A 44 0.22 7.90 -2.25
CA ASP A 44 0.31 9.07 -1.36
C ASP A 44 0.28 8.60 0.12
N PRO A 45 1.36 8.79 0.89
CA PRO A 45 1.41 8.37 2.29
C PRO A 45 0.36 9.06 3.17
N ALA A 46 0.01 10.31 2.89
CA ALA A 46 -0.99 11.04 3.67
C ALA A 46 -2.39 10.44 3.46
N ILE A 47 -2.75 10.12 2.21
CA ILE A 47 -4.02 9.45 1.89
C ILE A 47 -4.06 8.06 2.50
N TYR A 48 -2.94 7.33 2.49
CA TYR A 48 -2.85 6.01 3.10
C TYR A 48 -3.09 6.07 4.62
N GLU A 49 -2.41 6.99 5.32
CA GLU A 49 -2.59 7.14 6.77
C GLU A 49 -4.01 7.60 7.13
N GLU A 50 -4.60 8.50 6.33
CA GLU A 50 -6.01 8.88 6.52
C GLU A 50 -6.95 7.67 6.39
N LYS A 51 -6.77 6.86 5.34
CA LYS A 51 -7.54 5.62 5.15
C LYS A 51 -7.35 4.66 6.31
N LYS A 52 -6.13 4.50 6.81
CA LYS A 52 -5.82 3.62 7.94
C LYS A 52 -6.55 4.04 9.21
N ILE A 53 -6.55 5.33 9.54
CA ILE A 53 -7.30 5.87 10.69
C ILE A 53 -8.80 5.62 10.52
N ARG A 54 -9.35 5.91 9.33
CA ARG A 54 -10.77 5.68 9.04
C ARG A 54 -11.15 4.20 9.16
N VAL A 55 -10.33 3.29 8.63
CA VAL A 55 -10.56 1.84 8.73
C VAL A 55 -10.52 1.39 10.19
N ALA A 56 -9.58 1.88 11.00
CA ALA A 56 -9.53 1.55 12.42
C ALA A 56 -10.81 1.99 13.15
N ALA A 57 -11.29 3.21 12.90
CA ALA A 57 -12.55 3.70 13.48
C ALA A 57 -13.75 2.86 13.03
N LEU A 58 -13.84 2.53 11.74
CA LEU A 58 -14.90 1.68 11.20
C LEU A 58 -14.90 0.28 11.81
N LYS A 59 -13.73 -0.34 12.01
CA LYS A 59 -13.61 -1.64 12.69
C LYS A 59 -14.18 -1.58 14.10
N THR A 60 -13.85 -0.52 14.85
CA THR A 60 -14.39 -0.34 16.20
C THR A 60 -15.91 -0.20 16.19
N GLU A 61 -16.47 0.60 15.29
CA GLU A 61 -17.93 0.78 15.23
C GLU A 61 -18.65 -0.49 14.76
N VAL A 62 -18.10 -1.21 13.79
CA VAL A 62 -18.66 -2.49 13.34
C VAL A 62 -18.64 -3.51 14.47
N ASN A 63 -17.56 -3.60 15.25
CA ASN A 63 -17.47 -4.55 16.36
C ASN A 63 -18.48 -4.22 17.48
N LYS A 64 -18.81 -2.95 17.72
CA LYS A 64 -19.91 -2.57 18.63
C LYS A 64 -21.26 -3.08 18.13
N ILE A 65 -21.52 -2.95 16.82
CA ILE A 65 -22.75 -3.48 16.21
C ILE A 65 -22.78 -5.01 16.33
N THR A 66 -21.64 -5.68 16.17
CA THR A 66 -21.50 -7.13 16.40
C THR A 66 -21.82 -7.51 17.85
N ASP A 67 -21.33 -6.74 18.83
CA ASP A 67 -21.66 -6.93 20.25
C ASP A 67 -23.16 -6.80 20.52
N ASP A 68 -23.78 -5.75 19.99
CA ASP A 68 -25.22 -5.50 20.13
C ASP A 68 -26.02 -6.65 19.51
N LEU A 69 -25.62 -7.09 18.32
CA LEU A 69 -26.25 -8.22 17.63
C LEU A 69 -26.17 -9.50 18.45
N PHE A 70 -24.98 -9.85 18.97
CA PHE A 70 -24.81 -11.06 19.78
C PHE A 70 -25.55 -10.97 21.12
N THR A 71 -25.67 -9.78 21.68
CA THR A 71 -26.47 -9.53 22.89
C THR A 71 -27.95 -9.81 22.63
N VAL A 72 -28.51 -9.25 21.55
CA VAL A 72 -29.91 -9.46 21.15
C VAL A 72 -30.16 -10.93 20.80
N GLN A 73 -29.27 -11.54 20.01
CA GLN A 73 -29.37 -12.95 19.65
C GLN A 73 -29.39 -13.83 20.89
N SER A 74 -28.44 -13.63 21.81
CA SER A 74 -28.37 -14.40 23.05
C SER A 74 -29.65 -14.25 23.87
N TYR A 75 -30.18 -13.04 24.01
CA TYR A 75 -31.45 -12.81 24.69
C TYR A 75 -32.61 -13.56 24.02
N VAL A 76 -32.76 -13.45 22.71
CA VAL A 76 -33.86 -14.05 21.96
C VAL A 76 -33.79 -15.59 21.99
N CYS A 77 -32.61 -16.15 21.72
CA CYS A 77 -32.42 -17.61 21.73
C CYS A 77 -32.72 -18.18 23.11
N ASN A 78 -32.24 -17.54 24.19
CA ASN A 78 -32.50 -18.00 25.56
C ASN A 78 -33.95 -17.78 26.01
N LYS A 79 -34.59 -16.69 25.60
CA LYS A 79 -35.93 -16.33 26.08
C LYS A 79 -37.05 -17.09 25.37
N PHE A 80 -36.85 -17.40 24.09
CA PHE A 80 -37.87 -17.97 23.23
C PHE A 80 -37.53 -19.39 22.73
N ASP A 81 -36.43 -19.98 23.21
CA ASP A 81 -35.96 -21.32 22.83
C ASP A 81 -35.76 -21.46 21.30
N VAL A 82 -35.23 -20.39 20.68
CA VAL A 82 -34.94 -20.32 19.24
C VAL A 82 -33.52 -20.81 18.99
N ASP A 83 -33.33 -21.67 17.99
CA ASP A 83 -31.99 -22.10 17.59
C ASP A 83 -31.20 -20.92 17.02
N ARG A 84 -29.92 -20.84 17.38
CA ARG A 84 -29.05 -19.73 16.97
C ARG A 84 -28.93 -19.59 15.46
N ARG A 85 -28.87 -20.71 14.72
CA ARG A 85 -28.80 -20.71 13.25
C ARG A 85 -30.11 -20.31 12.62
N GLU A 86 -31.23 -20.74 13.21
CA GLU A 86 -32.56 -20.28 12.78
C GLU A 86 -32.70 -18.76 12.94
N PHE A 87 -32.26 -18.21 14.08
CA PHE A 87 -32.22 -16.77 14.30
C PHE A 87 -31.40 -16.06 13.20
N LEU A 88 -30.16 -16.48 12.94
CA LEU A 88 -29.31 -15.84 11.93
C LEU A 88 -29.91 -15.93 10.52
N THR A 89 -30.40 -17.11 10.14
CA THR A 89 -31.01 -17.34 8.83
C THR A 89 -32.27 -16.48 8.63
N SER A 90 -33.07 -16.28 9.69
CA SER A 90 -34.29 -15.46 9.63
C SER A 90 -34.03 -13.99 9.29
N PHE A 91 -32.84 -13.48 9.65
CA PHE A 91 -32.39 -12.11 9.33
C PHE A 91 -31.41 -12.05 8.14
N GLY A 92 -31.15 -13.17 7.47
CA GLY A 92 -30.19 -13.23 6.36
C GLY A 92 -28.73 -13.00 6.79
N ILE A 93 -28.40 -13.30 8.04
CA ILE A 93 -27.05 -13.13 8.60
C ILE A 93 -26.25 -14.41 8.38
N SER A 94 -24.99 -14.28 7.96
CA SER A 94 -24.08 -15.42 7.81
C SER A 94 -23.80 -16.08 9.17
N GLU A 95 -23.80 -17.41 9.21
CA GLU A 95 -23.35 -18.17 10.39
C GLU A 95 -21.86 -17.97 10.68
N THR A 96 -21.09 -17.49 9.71
CA THR A 96 -19.66 -17.20 9.85
C THR A 96 -19.37 -15.75 10.25
N LEU A 97 -20.41 -14.97 10.59
CA LEU A 97 -20.22 -13.59 11.06
C LEU A 97 -19.46 -13.61 12.38
N ASP A 98 -18.39 -12.84 12.46
CA ASP A 98 -17.56 -12.67 13.66
C ASP A 98 -16.99 -11.24 13.70
N TYR A 99 -16.25 -10.94 14.76
CA TYR A 99 -15.51 -9.69 14.92
C TYR A 99 -14.50 -9.47 13.78
N VAL A 100 -14.33 -8.20 13.41
CA VAL A 100 -13.34 -7.79 12.41
C VAL A 100 -12.03 -7.45 13.12
N GLU A 101 -10.95 -8.14 12.74
CA GLU A 101 -9.54 -7.85 13.11
C GLU A 101 -8.94 -6.72 12.27
#